data_AF-A0A521SVF6-F1
#
_entry.id   AF-A0A521SVF6-F1
#
_cell.length_a   1.000
_cell.length_b   1.000
_cell.length_c   1.000
_cell.angle_alpha   90.00
_cell.angle_beta   90.00
_cell.angle_gamma   90.00
#
_symmetry.space_group_name_H-M   'P 1'
#
loop_
_entity.id
_entity.type
_entity.pdbx_description
1 polymer ?
#
loop_
_entity_poly.entity_id
_entity_poly.type
_entity_poly.pdbx_seq_one_letter_code
_entity_poly.pdbx_strand_id
1 'polypeptide(L)'
;MSVTPSFGVSALTSFAFSGSASDPDGDAITYGWSYGSASASGATATTTIAGDGTVAVRLTVTDSKGATGTDTRNVTIGTVAGTWRATLDRCPSSGNPNAATGFMTYTMTQTSSGVLAGTFVTGSDWCSVTTGTTGNTDNADSNTINASAQVRMRIKVGAFIDFVLNGTMDSTGRRMTLAASGSGLDGATFTWTKQ
;
A
#
# COMPACT_ATOMS: atom_id res chain seq x y z
N MET A 1 -9.21 -4.32 -23.26
CA MET A 1 -9.33 -3.29 -22.21
C MET A 1 -8.03 -3.08 -21.45
N SER A 2 -7.86 -1.93 -20.77
CA SER A 2 -6.78 -1.64 -19.82
C SER A 2 -7.31 -1.08 -18.50
N VAL A 3 -6.62 -1.40 -17.40
CA VAL A 3 -6.84 -0.84 -16.06
C VAL A 3 -5.48 -0.46 -15.49
N THR A 4 -5.30 0.82 -15.12
CA THR A 4 -4.01 1.33 -14.64
C THR A 4 -4.21 2.19 -13.39
N PRO A 5 -3.43 1.98 -12.31
CA PRO A 5 -2.41 0.94 -12.14
C PRO A 5 -3.00 -0.48 -11.99
N SER A 6 -2.15 -1.51 -12.05
CA SER A 6 -2.55 -2.91 -11.77
C SER A 6 -2.56 -3.26 -10.27
N PHE A 7 -2.01 -2.37 -9.44
CA PHE A 7 -2.08 -2.42 -7.99
C PHE A 7 -2.51 -1.06 -7.43
N GLY A 8 -3.26 -1.07 -6.34
CA GLY A 8 -3.53 0.15 -5.59
C GLY A 8 -3.83 -0.09 -4.13
N VAL A 9 -3.79 0.99 -3.38
CA VAL A 9 -4.12 1.02 -1.96
C VAL A 9 -5.61 1.26 -1.81
N SER A 10 -6.27 0.41 -1.02
CA SER A 10 -7.72 0.45 -0.80
C SER A 10 -8.22 1.87 -0.56
N ALA A 11 -9.20 2.28 -1.37
CA ALA A 11 -9.87 3.58 -1.32
C ALA A 11 -8.98 4.84 -1.52
N LEU A 12 -7.69 4.70 -1.84
CA LEU A 12 -6.79 5.83 -2.10
C LEU A 12 -6.28 5.88 -3.53
N THR A 13 -5.97 4.73 -4.11
CA THR A 13 -5.47 4.69 -5.48
C THR A 13 -6.61 4.90 -6.46
N SER A 14 -6.44 5.91 -7.32
CA SER A 14 -7.30 6.15 -8.45
C SER A 14 -6.90 5.23 -9.60
N PHE A 15 -7.86 4.48 -10.13
CA PHE A 15 -7.70 3.58 -11.26
C PHE A 15 -8.37 4.17 -12.49
N ALA A 16 -7.63 4.24 -13.59
CA ALA A 16 -8.13 4.61 -14.90
C ALA A 16 -8.48 3.35 -15.72
N PHE A 17 -9.69 3.31 -16.24
CA PHE A 17 -10.21 2.26 -17.12
C PHE A 17 -10.29 2.78 -18.55
N SER A 18 -9.90 1.95 -19.51
CA SER A 18 -10.06 2.25 -20.94
C SER A 18 -10.44 0.99 -21.72
N GLY A 19 -11.49 1.11 -22.51
CA GLY A 19 -12.07 0.05 -23.33
C GLY A 19 -12.22 0.50 -24.78
N SER A 20 -12.08 -0.45 -25.69
CA SER A 20 -12.34 -0.28 -27.10
C SER A 20 -13.10 -1.49 -27.62
N ALA A 21 -13.99 -1.28 -28.58
CA ALA A 21 -14.75 -2.31 -29.26
C ALA A 21 -15.04 -1.87 -30.69
N SER A 22 -15.34 -2.86 -31.54
CA SER A 22 -15.71 -2.67 -32.93
C SER A 22 -16.89 -3.57 -33.25
N ASP A 23 -17.83 -3.06 -34.03
CA ASP A 23 -18.97 -3.81 -34.53
C ASP A 23 -18.87 -3.91 -36.07
N PRO A 24 -18.96 -5.10 -36.68
CA PRO A 24 -18.84 -5.27 -38.13
C PRO A 24 -19.97 -4.62 -38.94
N ASP A 25 -21.16 -4.48 -38.36
CA ASP A 25 -22.32 -3.86 -38.99
C ASP A 25 -22.30 -2.32 -38.84
N GLY A 26 -21.37 -1.79 -38.02
CA GLY A 26 -21.25 -0.37 -37.73
C GLY A 26 -22.26 0.12 -36.69
N ASP A 27 -22.85 -0.78 -35.91
CA ASP A 27 -23.80 -0.43 -34.87
C ASP A 27 -23.14 0.36 -33.72
N ALA A 28 -23.92 1.24 -33.09
CA ALA A 28 -23.46 2.00 -31.93
C ALA A 28 -23.19 1.07 -30.74
N ILE A 29 -22.05 1.27 -30.07
CA ILE A 29 -21.61 0.44 -28.94
C ILE A 29 -21.73 1.20 -27.62
N THR A 30 -22.32 0.55 -26.63
CA THR A 30 -22.37 0.99 -25.23
C THR A 30 -21.35 0.24 -24.39
N TYR A 31 -20.79 0.91 -23.37
CA TYR A 31 -19.71 0.39 -22.53
C TYR A 31 -20.14 0.37 -21.06
N GLY A 32 -20.05 -0.79 -20.42
CA GLY A 32 -20.31 -1.00 -19.01
C GLY A 32 -19.16 -1.72 -18.31
N TRP A 33 -18.76 -1.22 -17.15
CA TRP A 33 -17.73 -1.79 -16.30
C TRP A 33 -18.36 -2.33 -15.01
N SER A 34 -17.87 -3.47 -14.52
CA SER A 34 -18.23 -4.03 -13.21
C SER A 34 -16.98 -4.46 -12.45
N TYR A 35 -16.92 -4.15 -11.16
CA TYR A 35 -15.79 -4.44 -10.29
C TYR A 35 -16.27 -4.52 -8.83
N GLY A 36 -16.06 -5.67 -8.19
CA GLY A 36 -16.66 -5.93 -6.88
C GLY A 36 -18.19 -5.75 -6.92
N SER A 37 -18.73 -4.89 -6.07
CA SER A 37 -20.15 -4.50 -6.04
C SER A 37 -20.46 -3.20 -6.79
N ALA A 38 -19.48 -2.61 -7.47
CA ALA A 38 -19.58 -1.31 -8.13
C ALA A 38 -19.57 -1.44 -9.66
N SER A 39 -20.02 -0.37 -10.32
CA SER A 39 -20.08 -0.28 -11.77
C SER A 39 -19.68 1.11 -12.26
N ALA A 40 -19.25 1.20 -13.52
CA ALA A 40 -19.05 2.46 -14.23
C ALA A 40 -19.49 2.32 -15.68
N SER A 41 -19.65 3.43 -16.39
CA SER A 41 -20.08 3.47 -17.79
C SER A 41 -19.16 4.33 -18.64
N GLY A 42 -19.19 4.11 -19.95
CA GLY A 42 -18.39 4.85 -20.92
C GLY A 42 -17.12 4.11 -21.33
N ALA A 43 -16.56 4.49 -22.49
CA ALA A 43 -15.35 3.87 -23.01
C ALA A 43 -14.14 4.09 -22.08
N THR A 44 -14.16 5.16 -21.29
CA THR A 44 -13.21 5.44 -20.22
C THR A 44 -13.93 5.74 -18.92
N ALA A 45 -13.28 5.43 -17.79
CA ALA A 45 -13.76 5.76 -16.46
C ALA A 45 -12.59 5.91 -15.48
N THR A 46 -12.80 6.64 -14.39
CA THR A 46 -11.85 6.73 -13.27
C THR A 46 -12.59 6.40 -11.98
N THR A 47 -12.02 5.53 -11.15
CA THR A 47 -12.65 5.10 -9.89
C THR A 47 -11.61 4.78 -8.81
N THR A 48 -12.04 4.76 -7.56
CA THR A 48 -11.28 4.14 -6.47
C THR A 48 -11.93 2.80 -6.12
N ILE A 49 -11.11 1.82 -5.75
CA ILE A 49 -11.59 0.49 -5.38
C ILE A 49 -11.21 0.25 -3.92
N ALA A 50 -12.21 -0.09 -3.10
CA ALA A 50 -12.01 -0.50 -1.72
C ALA A 50 -11.98 -2.03 -1.62
N GLY A 51 -11.24 -2.56 -0.65
CA GLY A 51 -11.14 -4.00 -0.40
C GLY A 51 -9.69 -4.45 -0.15
N ASP A 52 -9.49 -5.75 -0.08
CA ASP A 52 -8.17 -6.37 0.01
C ASP A 52 -8.12 -7.58 -0.91
N GLY A 53 -7.01 -7.78 -1.59
CA GLY A 53 -6.81 -8.86 -2.55
C GLY A 53 -7.17 -8.49 -4.00
N THR A 54 -7.33 -9.52 -4.82
CA THR A 54 -7.54 -9.36 -6.26
C THR A 54 -8.99 -9.04 -6.59
N VAL A 55 -9.22 -7.96 -7.33
CA VAL A 55 -10.52 -7.55 -7.85
C VAL A 55 -10.54 -7.73 -9.37
N ALA A 56 -11.51 -8.49 -9.86
CA ALA A 56 -11.78 -8.60 -11.28
C ALA A 56 -12.57 -7.38 -11.77
N VAL A 57 -11.99 -6.63 -12.71
CA VAL A 57 -12.66 -5.56 -13.45
C VAL A 57 -13.10 -6.14 -14.80
N ARG A 58 -14.40 -6.17 -15.05
CA ARG A 58 -14.99 -6.69 -16.29
C ARG A 58 -15.57 -5.56 -17.13
N LEU A 59 -15.12 -5.46 -18.37
CA LEU A 59 -15.77 -4.67 -19.42
C LEU A 59 -16.82 -5.51 -20.10
N THR A 60 -18.02 -4.96 -20.28
CA THR A 60 -19.08 -5.46 -21.15
C THR A 60 -19.40 -4.37 -22.16
N VAL A 61 -19.29 -4.70 -23.44
CA VAL A 61 -19.73 -3.85 -24.54
C VAL A 61 -20.98 -4.45 -25.16
N THR A 62 -21.95 -3.61 -25.50
CA THR A 62 -23.24 -4.04 -26.08
C THR A 62 -23.55 -3.18 -27.29
N ASP A 63 -23.85 -3.80 -28.44
CA ASP A 63 -24.32 -3.10 -29.63
C ASP A 63 -25.79 -2.65 -29.49
N SER A 64 -26.30 -1.93 -30.48
CA SER A 64 -27.68 -1.42 -30.49
C SER A 64 -28.75 -2.52 -30.67
N LYS A 65 -28.35 -3.71 -31.14
CA LYS A 65 -29.21 -4.89 -31.37
C LYS A 65 -29.19 -5.87 -30.19
N GLY A 66 -28.36 -5.63 -29.19
CA GLY A 66 -28.24 -6.42 -27.97
C GLY A 66 -27.13 -7.49 -27.97
N ALA A 67 -26.29 -7.59 -29.00
CA ALA A 67 -25.14 -8.48 -28.96
C ALA A 67 -24.07 -7.92 -28.01
N THR A 68 -23.35 -8.81 -27.32
CA THR A 68 -22.40 -8.41 -26.27
C THR A 68 -21.02 -9.02 -26.47
N GLY A 69 -20.00 -8.29 -26.03
CA GLY A 69 -18.63 -8.77 -25.90
C GLY A 69 -18.06 -8.39 -24.54
N THR A 70 -17.22 -9.24 -23.95
CA THR A 70 -16.64 -8.96 -22.63
C THR A 70 -15.14 -9.22 -22.55
N ASP A 71 -14.44 -8.42 -21.76
CA ASP A 71 -13.02 -8.58 -21.42
C ASP A 71 -12.86 -8.41 -19.90
N THR A 72 -11.85 -9.01 -19.28
CA THR A 72 -11.64 -8.94 -17.82
C THR A 72 -10.16 -8.76 -17.50
N ARG A 73 -9.87 -7.83 -16.58
CA ARG A 73 -8.53 -7.60 -16.02
C ARG A 73 -8.60 -7.63 -14.51
N ASN A 74 -7.59 -8.22 -13.90
CA ASN A 74 -7.45 -8.25 -12.46
C ASN A 74 -6.60 -7.05 -12.01
N VAL A 75 -7.02 -6.41 -10.93
CA VAL A 75 -6.21 -5.48 -10.15
C VAL A 75 -6.01 -6.04 -8.76
N THR A 76 -4.87 -5.76 -8.15
CA THR A 76 -4.61 -6.13 -6.75
C THR A 76 -4.83 -4.91 -5.87
N ILE A 77 -5.70 -5.02 -4.88
CA ILE A 77 -5.92 -3.99 -3.89
C ILE A 77 -5.24 -4.42 -2.60
N GLY A 78 -4.35 -3.58 -2.08
CA GLY A 78 -3.70 -3.80 -0.79
C GLY A 78 -4.35 -2.97 0.31
N THR A 79 -4.45 -3.55 1.51
CA THR A 79 -4.74 -2.79 2.74
C THR A 79 -3.52 -2.70 3.64
N VAL A 80 -3.41 -1.56 4.30
CA VAL A 80 -2.29 -1.27 5.20
C VAL A 80 -2.60 -1.70 6.65
N ALA A 81 -3.81 -2.19 6.91
CA ALA A 81 -4.21 -2.72 8.21
C ALA A 81 -3.56 -4.09 8.48
N GLY A 82 -2.87 -4.23 9.62
CA GLY A 82 -2.31 -5.51 10.07
C GLY A 82 -1.05 -5.37 10.93
N THR A 83 -0.48 -6.52 11.29
CA THR A 83 0.81 -6.60 11.99
C THR A 83 1.93 -6.84 10.96
N TRP A 84 3.01 -6.09 11.10
CA TRP A 84 4.13 -6.05 10.18
C TRP A 84 5.41 -6.27 10.96
N ARG A 85 6.27 -7.16 10.48
CA ARG A 85 7.56 -7.42 11.10
C ARG A 85 8.67 -6.83 10.23
N ALA A 86 9.45 -5.95 10.84
CA ALA A 86 10.67 -5.39 10.29
C ALA A 86 11.89 -6.17 10.76
N THR A 87 12.81 -6.44 9.83
CA THR A 87 14.14 -6.97 10.15
C THR A 87 15.19 -5.96 9.68
N LEU A 88 16.16 -5.67 10.54
CA LEU A 88 17.33 -4.87 10.20
C LEU A 88 18.58 -5.70 10.51
N ASP A 89 19.37 -6.01 9.48
CA ASP A 89 20.54 -6.88 9.62
C ASP A 89 21.74 -6.21 10.31
N ARG A 90 21.75 -4.87 10.46
CA ARG A 90 22.82 -4.15 11.18
C ARG A 90 22.38 -2.77 11.67
N CYS A 91 22.68 -2.45 12.93
CA CYS A 91 22.53 -1.10 13.48
C CYS A 91 23.83 -0.29 13.21
N PRO A 92 23.78 0.90 12.58
CA PRO A 92 24.98 1.71 12.31
C PRO A 92 25.70 2.24 13.56
N SER A 93 25.00 2.34 14.70
CA SER A 93 25.45 3.15 15.83
C SER A 93 26.41 2.46 16.81
N SER A 94 26.68 1.14 16.71
CA SER A 94 27.48 0.46 17.74
C SER A 94 28.91 0.14 17.37
N GLY A 95 29.36 0.36 16.13
CA GLY A 95 30.70 -0.07 15.69
C GLY A 95 30.98 -1.56 15.90
N ASN A 96 29.96 -2.34 16.26
CA ASN A 96 30.08 -3.74 16.64
C ASN A 96 29.85 -4.60 15.38
N PRO A 97 30.89 -5.27 14.86
CA PRO A 97 30.73 -6.18 13.73
C PRO A 97 29.88 -7.42 14.05
N ASN A 98 29.54 -7.65 15.31
CA ASN A 98 28.70 -8.74 15.80
C ASN A 98 27.30 -8.27 16.23
N ALA A 99 26.83 -7.10 15.78
CA ALA A 99 25.50 -6.60 16.16
C ALA A 99 24.41 -7.64 15.84
N ALA A 100 23.64 -8.04 16.85
CA ALA A 100 22.57 -9.01 16.72
C ALA A 100 21.53 -8.51 15.70
N THR A 101 21.00 -9.44 14.90
CA THR A 101 19.83 -9.20 14.05
C THR A 101 18.64 -8.88 14.95
N GLY A 102 18.27 -7.59 15.00
CA GLY A 102 17.12 -7.11 15.72
C GLY A 102 15.86 -7.16 14.85
N PHE A 103 14.71 -7.37 15.50
CA PHE A 103 13.41 -7.23 14.84
C PHE A 103 12.54 -6.21 15.56
N MET A 104 11.69 -5.57 14.78
CA MET A 104 10.64 -4.68 15.26
C MET A 104 9.31 -5.21 14.72
N THR A 105 8.30 -5.29 15.56
CA THR A 105 6.93 -5.66 15.17
C THR A 105 6.08 -4.41 15.26
N TYR A 106 5.30 -4.12 14.23
CA TYR A 106 4.44 -2.95 14.16
C TYR A 106 3.03 -3.32 13.78
N THR A 107 2.08 -2.83 14.55
CA THR A 107 0.67 -2.91 14.20
C THR A 107 0.27 -1.60 13.56
N MET A 108 -0.24 -1.66 12.34
CA MET A 108 -0.66 -0.50 11.54
C MET A 108 -2.13 -0.59 11.19
N THR A 109 -2.76 0.58 11.13
CA THR A 109 -4.10 0.77 10.56
C THR A 109 -4.09 2.01 9.68
N GLN A 110 -4.62 1.86 8.47
CA GLN A 110 -4.91 3.00 7.58
C GLN A 110 -6.26 3.60 7.93
N THR A 111 -6.31 4.92 8.05
CA THR A 111 -7.55 5.68 8.20
C THR A 111 -8.16 5.98 6.83
N SER A 112 -9.42 6.40 6.81
CA SER A 112 -10.11 6.89 5.61
C SER A 112 -9.46 8.14 4.99
N SER A 113 -8.64 8.88 5.74
CA SER A 113 -7.85 10.02 5.25
C SER A 113 -6.50 9.62 4.63
N GLY A 114 -6.20 8.31 4.56
CA GLY A 114 -4.91 7.79 4.09
C GLY A 114 -3.77 7.99 5.09
N VAL A 115 -4.11 8.35 6.33
CA VAL A 115 -3.15 8.46 7.43
C VAL A 115 -2.87 7.07 8.00
N LEU A 116 -1.62 6.82 8.37
CA LEU A 116 -1.19 5.58 9.00
C LEU A 116 -1.05 5.82 10.50
N ALA A 117 -1.78 5.05 11.29
CA ALA A 117 -1.65 5.04 12.73
C ALA A 117 -1.16 3.66 13.19
N GLY A 118 -0.37 3.61 14.25
CA GLY A 118 0.11 2.33 14.71
C GLY A 118 1.00 2.39 15.93
N THR A 119 1.28 1.20 16.48
CA THR A 119 2.21 0.99 17.58
C THR A 119 3.26 -0.01 17.16
N PHE A 120 4.52 0.15 17.57
CA PHE A 120 5.55 -0.87 17.38
C PHE A 120 6.11 -1.37 18.72
N VAL A 121 6.77 -2.52 18.65
CA VAL A 121 7.47 -3.22 19.73
C VAL A 121 8.81 -3.72 19.21
N THR A 122 9.87 -3.59 20.00
CA THR A 122 11.22 -4.01 19.61
C THR A 122 11.63 -5.29 20.34
N GLY A 123 12.36 -6.17 19.65
CA GLY A 123 13.03 -7.33 20.25
C GLY A 123 14.26 -6.96 21.08
N SER A 124 14.96 -7.95 21.64
CA SER A 124 16.16 -7.73 22.44
C SER A 124 17.32 -7.18 21.60
N ASP A 125 18.10 -6.27 22.19
CA ASP A 125 19.37 -5.72 21.67
C ASP A 125 19.29 -4.80 20.44
N TRP A 126 18.10 -4.28 20.09
CA TRP A 126 17.98 -3.34 18.98
C TRP A 126 18.36 -1.91 19.39
N CYS A 127 19.46 -1.39 18.84
CA CYS A 127 19.86 0.03 18.89
C CYS A 127 19.72 0.70 20.27
N SER A 128 20.14 0.00 21.33
CA SER A 128 20.05 0.45 22.74
C SER A 128 18.63 0.68 23.28
N VAL A 129 17.61 0.09 22.66
CA VAL A 129 16.23 0.07 23.14
C VAL A 129 16.00 -1.18 23.99
N THR A 130 15.46 -1.01 25.20
CA THR A 130 15.10 -2.12 26.08
C THR A 130 14.03 -3.00 25.42
N THR A 131 14.23 -4.32 25.45
CA THR A 131 13.26 -5.31 24.99
C THR A 131 11.85 -5.03 25.49
N GLY A 132 10.86 -5.12 24.60
CA GLY A 132 9.45 -4.94 24.97
C GLY A 132 9.03 -3.47 25.13
N THR A 133 9.91 -2.52 24.79
CA THR A 133 9.52 -1.11 24.70
C THR A 133 8.54 -0.92 23.54
N THR A 134 7.46 -0.20 23.83
CA THR A 134 6.43 0.17 22.86
C THR A 134 6.58 1.63 22.44
N GLY A 135 6.15 1.95 21.23
CA GLY A 135 5.96 3.35 20.83
C GLY A 135 4.91 3.49 19.75
N ASN A 136 4.65 4.74 19.36
CA ASN A 136 3.53 5.11 18.51
C ASN A 136 4.02 5.86 17.27
N THR A 137 3.18 5.89 16.25
CA THR A 137 3.22 6.93 15.22
C THR A 137 2.99 8.31 15.84
N ASP A 138 3.76 9.33 15.43
CA ASP A 138 3.52 10.70 15.90
C ASP A 138 2.21 11.23 15.31
N ASN A 139 1.19 11.43 16.15
CA ASN A 139 -0.11 11.94 15.71
C ASN A 139 -0.06 13.39 15.21
N ALA A 140 0.98 14.17 15.56
CA ALA A 140 1.11 15.56 15.11
C ALA A 140 1.69 15.68 13.69
N ASP A 141 2.39 14.67 13.19
CA ASP A 141 2.87 14.57 11.82
C ASP A 141 2.13 13.41 11.14
N SER A 142 1.01 13.72 10.48
CA SER A 142 0.12 12.75 9.86
C SER A 142 0.87 11.84 8.89
N ASN A 143 1.35 10.69 9.39
CA ASN A 143 1.98 9.64 8.61
C ASN A 143 1.07 9.23 7.46
N THR A 144 1.56 9.03 6.24
CA THR A 144 0.70 8.85 5.06
C THR A 144 1.15 7.72 4.16
N ILE A 145 0.19 7.19 3.39
CA ILE A 145 0.42 6.46 2.14
C ILE A 145 -0.33 7.16 1.01
N ASN A 146 0.34 7.40 -0.12
CA ASN A 146 -0.30 8.06 -1.27
C ASN A 146 -0.66 7.08 -2.40
N ALA A 147 -1.34 7.59 -3.42
CA ALA A 147 -1.79 6.79 -4.57
C ALA A 147 -0.64 6.14 -5.38
N SER A 148 0.59 6.66 -5.24
CA SER A 148 1.82 6.12 -5.83
C SER A 148 2.52 5.09 -4.91
N ALA A 149 1.84 4.60 -3.88
CA ALA A 149 2.35 3.68 -2.87
C ALA A 149 3.58 4.22 -2.09
N GLN A 150 3.81 5.53 -2.10
CA GLN A 150 4.84 6.15 -1.27
C GLN A 150 4.34 6.22 0.17
N VAL A 151 5.22 5.87 1.10
CA VAL A 151 4.91 5.75 2.53
C VAL A 151 5.82 6.68 3.31
N ARG A 152 5.24 7.46 4.22
CA ARG A 152 5.97 8.29 5.18
C ARG A 152 5.44 8.04 6.58
N MET A 153 6.33 7.73 7.52
CA MET A 153 5.99 7.51 8.92
C MET A 153 6.99 8.19 9.85
N ARG A 154 6.54 9.02 10.77
CA ARG A 154 7.28 9.42 11.96
C ARG A 154 6.93 8.51 13.11
N ILE A 155 7.95 7.95 13.74
CA ILE A 155 7.83 6.95 14.80
C ILE A 155 8.54 7.45 16.04
N LYS A 156 7.88 7.35 17.19
CA LYS A 156 8.44 7.72 18.49
C LYS A 156 8.47 6.53 19.46
N VAL A 157 9.67 6.20 19.93
CA VAL A 157 9.97 5.07 20.82
C VAL A 157 10.36 5.55 22.21
N GLY A 158 9.43 5.43 23.16
CA GLY A 158 9.62 5.96 24.50
C GLY A 158 10.18 7.38 24.47
N ALA A 159 11.21 7.63 25.29
CA ALA A 159 11.97 8.89 25.28
C ALA A 159 13.25 8.84 24.41
N PHE A 160 13.53 7.72 23.76
CA PHE A 160 14.88 7.41 23.29
C PHE A 160 15.08 7.62 21.80
N ILE A 161 14.05 7.39 20.99
CA ILE A 161 14.20 7.40 19.53
C ILE A 161 13.00 8.07 18.86
N ASP A 162 13.29 9.01 17.95
CA ASP A 162 12.33 9.70 17.07
C ASP A 162 12.94 9.74 15.67
N PHE A 163 12.27 9.16 14.68
CA PHE A 163 12.74 9.16 13.30
C PHE A 163 11.61 9.21 12.28
N VAL A 164 11.94 9.67 11.09
CA VAL A 164 11.08 9.59 9.92
C VAL A 164 11.56 8.46 9.01
N LEU A 165 10.66 7.53 8.73
CA LEU A 165 10.76 6.49 7.72
C LEU A 165 10.09 6.96 6.43
N ASN A 166 10.81 6.88 5.31
CA ASN A 166 10.26 7.14 3.98
C ASN A 166 10.52 5.96 3.06
N GLY A 167 9.57 5.62 2.21
CA GLY A 167 9.77 4.52 1.28
C GLY A 167 8.54 4.16 0.48
N THR A 168 8.42 2.87 0.13
CA THR A 168 7.36 2.39 -0.77
C THR A 168 6.74 1.09 -0.29
N MET A 169 5.45 0.94 -0.55
CA MET A 169 4.73 -0.33 -0.46
C MET A 169 4.83 -1.05 -1.81
N ASP A 170 5.05 -2.36 -1.75
CA ASP A 170 5.09 -3.19 -2.94
C ASP A 170 3.70 -3.37 -3.57
N SER A 171 3.68 -3.92 -4.79
CA SER A 171 2.44 -4.18 -5.52
C SER A 171 1.58 -5.31 -4.95
N THR A 172 1.98 -5.92 -3.84
CA THR A 172 1.18 -6.93 -3.15
C THR A 172 0.48 -6.36 -1.92
N GLY A 173 0.89 -5.17 -1.46
CA GLY A 173 0.44 -4.61 -0.18
C GLY A 173 0.91 -5.43 1.02
N ARG A 174 1.91 -6.31 0.85
CA ARG A 174 2.45 -7.18 1.92
C ARG A 174 3.86 -6.84 2.32
N ARG A 175 4.59 -6.02 1.55
CA ARG A 175 5.95 -5.60 1.88
C ARG A 175 6.08 -4.10 1.76
N MET A 176 6.75 -3.49 2.74
CA MET A 176 7.19 -2.10 2.68
C MET A 176 8.71 -2.03 2.84
N THR A 177 9.35 -1.20 2.04
CA THR A 177 10.78 -0.90 2.18
C THR A 177 10.92 0.56 2.54
N LEU A 178 11.52 0.85 3.69
CA LEU A 178 11.55 2.16 4.32
C LEU A 178 12.98 2.54 4.70
N ALA A 179 13.40 3.77 4.44
CA ALA A 179 14.68 4.31 4.89
C ALA A 179 14.48 5.33 6.00
N ALA A 180 15.31 5.26 7.05
CA ALA A 180 15.26 6.18 8.18
C ALA A 180 16.02 7.49 7.93
N SER A 181 15.56 8.55 8.60
CA SER A 181 16.14 9.88 8.61
C SER A 181 15.86 10.62 9.94
N GLY A 182 16.77 11.51 10.34
CA GLY A 182 16.63 12.41 11.49
C GLY A 182 16.94 11.79 12.85
N SER A 183 17.68 10.67 12.92
CA SER A 183 17.75 9.84 14.14
C SER A 183 19.06 9.13 14.44
N GLY A 184 20.09 9.38 13.63
CA GLY A 184 21.34 8.62 13.71
C GLY A 184 21.27 7.21 13.10
N LEU A 185 20.10 6.79 12.61
CA LEU A 185 19.91 5.63 11.72
C LEU A 185 19.79 6.06 10.26
N ASP A 186 20.31 7.22 9.90
CA ASP A 186 20.09 7.83 8.60
C ASP A 186 20.61 6.92 7.47
N GLY A 187 19.75 6.62 6.51
CA GLY A 187 20.04 5.69 5.40
C GLY A 187 19.85 4.21 5.73
N ALA A 188 19.59 3.84 6.99
CA ALA A 188 19.25 2.46 7.34
C ALA A 188 17.94 2.06 6.66
N THR A 189 17.95 0.92 5.98
CA THR A 189 16.78 0.39 5.27
C THR A 189 16.11 -0.70 6.08
N PHE A 190 14.80 -0.57 6.27
CA PHE A 190 13.94 -1.53 6.92
C PHE A 190 13.04 -2.18 5.89
N THR A 191 13.02 -3.51 5.88
CA THR A 191 11.99 -4.27 5.16
C THR A 191 10.97 -4.76 6.15
N TRP A 192 9.71 -4.35 5.96
CA TRP A 192 8.58 -4.74 6.78
C TRP A 192 7.69 -5.68 5.98
N THR A 193 7.36 -6.83 6.55
CA THR A 193 6.48 -7.82 5.92
C THR A 193 5.25 -8.04 6.79
N LYS A 194 4.06 -7.98 6.18
CA LYS A 194 2.78 -8.27 6.85
C LYS A 194 2.78 -9.73 7.30
N GLN A 195 2.48 -9.98 8.57
CA GLN A 195 2.35 -11.31 9.16
C GLN A 195 0.92 -11.85 9.03
#